data_AF-A0A8J7DS74-F1
#
_entry.id   AF-A0A8J7DS74-F1
#
_cell.length_a   1.000
_cell.length_b   1.000
_cell.length_c   1.000
_cell.angle_alpha   90.00
_cell.angle_beta   90.00
_cell.angle_gamma   90.00
#
_symmetry.space_group_name_H-M   'P 1'
#
loop_
_entity.id
_entity.type
_entity.pdbx_description
1 polymer ?
#
loop_
_entity_poly.entity_id
_entity_poly.type
_entity_poly.pdbx_seq_one_letter_code
_entity_poly.pdbx_strand_id
1 'polypeptide(L)'
;MTTLVACQPSTTPETVPPTTEDPAQTPGADAGGDMEGDMGGDMGGDRTAYSEVPVPEGAVGAEPTDIALATFGSTEPVEGNFEEEAELVEQTDDQALVILTQTGLADDSVNGMRYRLEFVPEGDQWRLDWVGQQVRCQQGRGSQDWTTELCS
;
A
#
# COMPACT_ATOMS: atom_id res chain seq x y z
N MET A 1 44.26 9.16 42.86
CA MET A 1 44.72 8.13 41.91
C MET A 1 43.65 7.06 41.87
N THR A 2 43.08 6.89 40.69
CA THR A 2 41.83 6.17 40.40
C THR A 2 42.02 4.65 40.41
N THR A 3 41.15 3.94 41.12
CA THR A 3 41.00 2.49 41.07
C THR A 3 40.29 2.07 39.79
N LEU A 4 40.85 1.11 39.05
CA LEU A 4 40.12 0.36 38.02
C LEU A 4 40.40 -1.14 38.20
N VAL A 5 39.32 -1.84 38.54
CA VAL A 5 39.19 -3.30 38.66
C VAL A 5 39.04 -3.86 37.25
N ALA A 6 39.82 -4.91 36.93
CA ALA A 6 39.74 -5.65 35.68
C ALA A 6 38.74 -6.80 35.79
N CYS A 7 37.68 -6.77 34.99
CA CYS A 7 36.83 -7.94 34.71
C CYS A 7 37.34 -8.65 33.46
N GLN A 8 37.66 -9.93 33.59
CA GLN A 8 37.91 -10.86 32.48
C GLN A 8 36.60 -11.47 32.01
N PRO A 9 36.48 -11.84 30.73
CA PRO A 9 35.68 -13.01 30.37
C PRO A 9 36.54 -14.14 29.81
N SER A 10 36.29 -15.33 30.37
CA SER A 10 36.82 -16.64 30.01
C SER A 10 36.45 -17.03 28.58
N THR A 11 37.42 -17.47 27.80
CA THR A 11 37.19 -18.19 26.55
C THR A 11 37.37 -19.69 26.81
N THR A 12 36.33 -20.48 26.53
CA THR A 12 36.45 -21.93 26.40
C THR A 12 35.85 -22.30 25.03
N PRO A 13 36.53 -23.13 24.22
CA PRO A 13 36.15 -23.39 22.85
C PRO A 13 35.06 -24.46 22.81
N GLU A 14 33.93 -24.18 22.15
CA GLU A 14 32.92 -25.19 21.87
C GLU A 14 33.17 -25.79 20.48
N THR A 15 33.40 -27.09 20.49
CA THR A 15 33.70 -27.97 19.36
C THR A 15 32.46 -28.16 18.49
N VAL A 16 32.58 -27.85 17.19
CA VAL A 16 31.57 -28.22 16.18
C VAL A 16 31.89 -29.64 15.65
N PRO A 17 30.98 -30.62 15.74
CA PRO A 17 31.08 -31.83 14.93
C PRO A 17 30.44 -31.63 13.53
N PRO A 18 30.98 -32.28 12.48
CA PRO A 18 30.45 -32.20 11.10
C PRO A 18 29.46 -33.34 10.76
N THR A 19 28.95 -33.30 9.51
CA THR A 19 28.38 -34.44 8.71
C THR A 19 26.88 -34.73 8.96
N THR A 20 25.97 -34.95 7.98
CA THR A 20 26.00 -35.11 6.50
C THR A 20 24.54 -35.32 6.02
N GLU A 21 24.20 -34.79 4.82
CA GLU A 21 23.35 -35.27 3.69
C GLU A 21 22.23 -36.33 3.95
N ASP A 22 21.07 -36.47 3.29
CA ASP A 22 20.43 -36.02 2.02
C ASP A 22 18.89 -36.40 2.11
N PRO A 23 18.05 -36.53 1.05
CA PRO A 23 16.77 -35.84 0.88
C PRO A 23 15.52 -36.77 0.76
N ALA A 24 14.33 -36.19 0.58
CA ALA A 24 13.15 -36.70 -0.18
C ALA A 24 11.87 -35.99 0.32
N GLN A 25 11.34 -35.02 -0.43
CA GLN A 25 10.22 -35.15 -1.38
C GLN A 25 8.81 -35.35 -0.77
N THR A 26 8.07 -34.23 -0.71
CA THR A 26 6.69 -33.91 -1.21
C THR A 26 5.66 -35.04 -1.49
N PRO A 27 4.35 -34.78 -1.27
CA PRO A 27 3.46 -34.04 -2.22
C PRO A 27 2.40 -33.15 -1.51
N GLY A 28 1.71 -32.15 -2.06
CA GLY A 28 1.38 -31.69 -3.41
C GLY A 28 -0.03 -31.06 -3.33
N ALA A 29 -0.18 -29.80 -3.73
CA ALA A 29 -1.43 -29.09 -4.09
C ALA A 29 -0.99 -27.74 -4.68
N ASP A 30 -0.73 -27.67 -5.97
CA ASP A 30 -1.68 -27.20 -6.98
C ASP A 30 -2.23 -25.79 -6.68
N ALA A 31 -1.53 -24.80 -7.20
CA ALA A 31 -2.15 -23.76 -8.01
C ALA A 31 -1.05 -23.24 -8.95
N GLY A 32 -1.15 -23.59 -10.22
CA GLY A 32 -0.40 -22.92 -11.27
C GLY A 32 -0.78 -21.44 -11.28
N GLY A 33 0.22 -20.58 -11.27
CA GLY A 33 0.09 -19.17 -11.57
C GLY A 33 1.30 -18.82 -12.40
N ASP A 34 1.09 -18.72 -13.70
CA ASP A 34 2.07 -18.32 -14.69
C ASP A 34 2.80 -17.05 -14.21
N MET A 35 4.12 -17.15 -14.09
CA MET A 35 4.98 -15.97 -13.93
C MET A 35 5.03 -15.25 -15.28
N GLU A 36 3.94 -14.57 -15.64
CA GLU A 36 4.00 -13.51 -16.64
C GLU A 36 4.48 -12.26 -15.91
N GLY A 37 5.80 -12.06 -15.97
CA GLY A 37 6.40 -10.78 -15.69
C GLY A 37 5.95 -9.77 -16.76
N ASP A 38 4.82 -9.13 -16.52
CA ASP A 38 4.47 -7.87 -17.15
C ASP A 38 4.93 -6.74 -16.21
N MET A 39 6.16 -6.27 -16.44
CA MET A 39 6.65 -5.05 -15.83
C MET A 39 6.06 -3.86 -16.58
N GLY A 40 4.77 -3.58 -16.39
CA GLY A 40 4.17 -2.36 -16.92
C GLY A 40 2.65 -2.36 -17.07
N GLY A 41 1.89 -2.44 -15.98
CA GLY A 41 0.47 -2.10 -16.08
C GLY A 41 -0.44 -2.61 -14.98
N ASP A 42 -0.16 -2.30 -13.71
CA ASP A 42 -1.21 -2.35 -12.69
C ASP A 42 -0.82 -1.47 -11.49
N MET A 43 -0.80 -0.15 -11.68
CA MET A 43 -0.72 0.78 -10.54
C MET A 43 -1.96 0.64 -9.63
N GLY A 44 -3.03 0.00 -10.14
CA GLY A 44 -4.35 0.00 -9.54
C GLY A 44 -4.74 -1.21 -8.70
N GLY A 45 -4.13 -2.39 -8.86
CA GLY A 45 -4.55 -3.60 -8.13
C GLY A 45 -5.93 -4.12 -8.54
N ASP A 46 -6.34 -5.29 -8.05
CA ASP A 46 -7.74 -5.71 -8.09
C ASP A 46 -8.56 -5.03 -6.98
N ARG A 47 -9.88 -4.83 -7.17
CA ARG A 47 -10.79 -4.30 -6.13
C ARG A 47 -10.68 -5.07 -4.80
N THR A 48 -10.39 -6.36 -4.83
CA THR A 48 -10.25 -7.22 -3.64
C THR A 48 -9.04 -6.87 -2.77
N ALA A 49 -8.08 -6.12 -3.29
CA ALA A 49 -6.94 -5.62 -2.53
C ALA A 49 -7.28 -4.38 -1.67
N TYR A 50 -8.50 -3.85 -1.78
CA TYR A 50 -8.93 -2.62 -1.12
C TYR A 50 -10.12 -2.86 -0.19
N SER A 51 -10.21 -2.05 0.86
CA SER A 51 -11.41 -1.92 1.67
C SER A 51 -12.37 -0.96 0.95
N GLU A 52 -13.55 -1.43 0.58
CA GLU A 52 -14.56 -0.56 -0.03
C GLU A 52 -15.00 0.54 0.94
N VAL A 53 -15.08 1.77 0.45
CA VAL A 53 -15.57 2.93 1.19
C VAL A 53 -16.78 3.54 0.48
N PRO A 54 -17.72 4.17 1.22
CA PRO A 54 -18.91 4.76 0.61
C PRO A 54 -18.56 5.83 -0.42
N VAL A 55 -19.19 5.77 -1.59
CA VAL A 55 -19.10 6.80 -2.62
C VAL A 55 -19.87 8.04 -2.17
N PRO A 56 -19.23 9.23 -2.09
CA PRO A 56 -19.93 10.46 -1.75
C PRO A 56 -20.97 10.85 -2.81
N GLU A 57 -22.13 11.33 -2.36
CA GLU A 57 -23.18 11.77 -3.27
C GLU A 57 -22.70 12.96 -4.12
N GLY A 58 -23.03 12.96 -5.42
CA GLY A 58 -22.72 14.06 -6.32
C GLY A 58 -21.26 14.17 -6.75
N ALA A 59 -20.46 13.11 -6.57
CA ALA A 59 -19.10 13.00 -7.12
C ALA A 59 -19.12 12.86 -8.66
N VAL A 60 -19.46 13.95 -9.35
CA VAL A 60 -19.59 14.06 -10.81
C VAL A 60 -18.79 15.26 -11.30
N GLY A 61 -18.08 15.14 -12.42
CA GLY A 61 -17.21 16.19 -12.95
C GLY A 61 -16.68 15.90 -14.35
N ALA A 62 -15.95 16.86 -14.92
CA ALA A 62 -15.39 16.72 -16.27
C ALA A 62 -14.15 15.83 -16.32
N GLU A 63 -13.29 15.92 -15.28
CA GLU A 63 -12.02 15.19 -15.21
C GLU A 63 -12.03 14.25 -13.99
N PRO A 64 -11.80 12.93 -14.15
CA PRO A 64 -11.79 11.97 -13.04
C PRO A 64 -10.81 12.32 -11.92
N THR A 65 -9.62 12.82 -12.27
CA THR A 65 -8.59 13.22 -11.29
C THR A 65 -9.04 14.40 -10.44
N ASP A 66 -9.74 15.36 -11.04
CA ASP A 66 -10.27 16.52 -10.30
C ASP A 66 -11.37 16.09 -9.32
N ILE A 67 -12.22 15.14 -9.72
CA ILE A 67 -13.23 14.56 -8.83
C ILE A 67 -12.54 13.83 -7.68
N ALA A 68 -11.50 13.03 -7.95
CA ALA A 68 -10.75 12.30 -6.93
C ALA A 68 -10.14 13.25 -5.88
N LEU A 69 -9.45 14.30 -6.34
CA LEU A 69 -8.86 15.32 -5.45
C LEU A 69 -9.93 16.12 -4.69
N ALA A 70 -11.02 16.52 -5.35
CA ALA A 70 -12.10 17.25 -4.69
C ALA A 70 -12.82 16.42 -3.63
N THR A 71 -12.86 15.09 -3.79
CA THR A 71 -13.62 14.19 -2.92
C THR A 71 -12.78 13.60 -1.79
N PHE A 72 -11.52 13.25 -2.06
CA PHE A 72 -10.65 12.53 -1.12
C PHE A 72 -9.29 13.21 -0.91
N GLY A 73 -8.96 14.25 -1.68
CA GLY A 73 -7.72 15.00 -1.52
C GLY A 73 -7.76 15.97 -0.34
N SER A 74 -6.60 16.51 0.01
CA SER A 74 -6.51 17.50 1.09
C SER A 74 -7.13 18.84 0.68
N THR A 75 -8.03 19.37 1.50
CA THR A 75 -8.67 20.68 1.28
C THR A 75 -7.84 21.86 1.80
N GLU A 76 -6.83 21.59 2.63
CA GLU A 76 -5.98 22.61 3.25
C GLU A 76 -4.50 22.30 3.03
N PRO A 77 -3.61 23.31 3.06
CA PRO A 77 -2.17 23.08 3.05
C PRO A 77 -1.80 22.23 4.27
N VAL A 78 -1.24 21.04 4.03
CA VAL A 78 -0.78 20.15 5.10
C VAL A 78 0.67 20.48 5.43
N GLU A 79 0.99 20.62 6.71
CA GLU A 79 2.36 20.88 7.17
C GLU A 79 3.23 19.61 7.10
N GLY A 80 4.55 19.79 7.02
CA GLY A 80 5.52 18.69 7.10
C GLY A 80 5.91 18.12 5.74
N ASN A 81 6.02 16.79 5.67
CA ASN A 81 6.44 16.05 4.46
C ASN A 81 5.24 15.42 3.74
N PHE A 82 4.07 16.08 3.79
CA PHE A 82 2.88 15.58 3.13
C PHE A 82 3.04 15.68 1.61
N GLU A 83 2.73 14.59 0.93
CA GLU A 83 2.72 14.51 -0.52
C GLU A 83 1.41 13.88 -0.98
N GLU A 84 0.81 14.43 -2.02
CA GLU A 84 -0.44 13.98 -2.63
C GLU A 84 -0.29 13.94 -4.14
N GLU A 85 -0.73 12.84 -4.75
CA GLU A 85 -0.69 12.62 -6.18
C GLU A 85 -1.94 11.85 -6.64
N ALA A 86 -2.62 12.39 -7.64
CA ALA A 86 -3.71 11.71 -8.35
C ALA A 86 -3.22 11.30 -9.74
N GLU A 87 -3.19 10.00 -10.00
CA GLU A 87 -2.75 9.43 -11.27
C GLU A 87 -3.93 8.79 -12.01
N LEU A 88 -4.15 9.21 -13.26
CA LEU A 88 -5.08 8.55 -14.16
C LEU A 88 -4.40 7.31 -14.75
N VAL A 89 -4.79 6.13 -14.25
CA VAL A 89 -4.18 4.85 -14.64
C VAL A 89 -4.81 4.29 -15.90
N GLU A 90 -6.12 4.46 -16.06
CA GLU A 90 -6.86 4.01 -17.23
C GLU A 90 -7.98 4.98 -17.56
N GLN A 91 -8.23 5.21 -18.85
CA GLN A 91 -9.42 5.89 -19.34
C GLN A 91 -9.84 5.31 -20.69
N THR A 92 -11.09 4.91 -20.78
CA THR A 92 -11.77 4.42 -21.98
C THR A 92 -13.07 5.20 -22.18
N ASP A 93 -13.91 4.81 -23.15
CA ASP A 93 -15.24 5.43 -23.32
C ASP A 93 -16.23 5.00 -22.22
N ASP A 94 -16.00 3.86 -21.56
CA ASP A 94 -16.96 3.24 -20.62
C ASP A 94 -16.49 3.31 -19.14
N GLN A 95 -15.20 3.54 -18.90
CA GLN A 95 -14.63 3.58 -17.56
C GLN A 95 -13.39 4.47 -17.46
N ALA A 96 -13.14 4.98 -16.27
CA ALA A 96 -11.85 5.54 -15.89
C ALA A 96 -11.42 5.06 -14.51
N LEU A 97 -10.11 4.92 -14.31
CA LEU A 97 -9.48 4.48 -13.07
C LEU A 97 -8.45 5.52 -12.63
N VAL A 98 -8.65 6.05 -11.43
CA VAL A 98 -7.71 6.98 -10.79
C VAL A 98 -7.17 6.37 -9.51
N ILE A 99 -5.86 6.50 -9.29
CA ILE A 99 -5.21 6.19 -8.02
C ILE A 99 -4.80 7.51 -7.36
N LEU A 100 -5.39 7.80 -6.20
CA LEU A 100 -4.99 8.92 -5.35
C LEU A 100 -4.11 8.39 -4.22
N THR A 101 -2.85 8.80 -4.18
CA THR A 101 -1.92 8.44 -3.12
C THR A 101 -1.59 9.66 -2.27
N GLN A 102 -1.73 9.52 -0.96
CA GLN A 102 -1.36 10.50 0.06
C GLN A 102 -0.33 9.88 0.99
N THR A 103 0.81 10.54 1.20
CA THR A 103 1.86 10.08 2.12
C THR A 103 2.34 11.20 3.02
N GLY A 104 3.04 10.85 4.10
CA GLY A 104 3.49 11.83 5.08
C GLY A 104 2.35 12.40 5.92
N LEU A 105 1.27 11.62 6.10
CA LEU A 105 0.14 12.00 6.94
C LEU A 105 0.60 12.23 8.39
N ALA A 106 0.00 13.22 9.04
CA ALA A 106 0.33 13.62 10.41
C ALA A 106 -0.30 12.72 11.50
N ASP A 107 -0.97 11.64 11.10
CA ASP A 107 -1.54 10.66 12.00
C ASP A 107 -0.44 9.85 12.72
N ASP A 108 -0.67 9.53 13.99
CA ASP A 108 0.32 8.84 14.83
C ASP A 108 0.49 7.36 14.49
N SER A 109 -0.44 6.82 13.71
CA SER A 109 -0.53 5.40 13.36
C SER A 109 -0.44 5.19 11.84
N VAL A 110 -1.07 6.06 11.05
CA VAL A 110 -1.11 6.00 9.58
C VAL A 110 -0.07 6.94 8.96
N ASN A 111 0.80 6.40 8.10
CA ASN A 111 1.78 7.19 7.35
C ASN A 111 1.27 7.62 5.96
N GLY A 112 0.40 6.81 5.36
CA GLY A 112 -0.16 7.08 4.04
C GLY A 112 -1.52 6.43 3.81
N MET A 113 -2.28 7.01 2.89
CA MET A 113 -3.55 6.49 2.40
C MET A 113 -3.51 6.41 0.88
N ARG A 114 -4.11 5.38 0.32
CA ARG A 114 -4.27 5.21 -1.12
C ARG A 114 -5.72 4.89 -1.44
N TYR A 115 -6.26 5.57 -2.43
CA TYR A 115 -7.60 5.34 -2.94
C TYR A 115 -7.53 4.83 -4.36
N ARG A 116 -8.36 3.83 -4.63
CA ARG A 116 -8.71 3.37 -5.96
C ARG A 116 -10.09 3.90 -6.29
N LEU A 117 -10.19 4.75 -7.30
CA LEU A 117 -11.44 5.38 -7.69
C LEU A 117 -11.80 4.94 -9.11
N GLU A 118 -12.95 4.28 -9.24
CA GLU A 118 -13.46 3.82 -10.52
C GLU A 118 -14.67 4.66 -10.92
N PHE A 119 -14.63 5.13 -12.16
CA PHE A 119 -15.61 6.06 -12.72
C PHE A 119 -16.32 5.44 -13.91
N VAL A 120 -17.56 5.86 -14.12
CA VAL A 120 -18.38 5.53 -15.29
C VAL A 120 -18.88 6.81 -15.95
N PRO A 121 -19.14 6.82 -17.27
CA PRO A 121 -19.66 7.99 -17.95
C PRO A 121 -21.09 8.31 -17.49
N GLU A 122 -21.37 9.59 -17.31
CA GLU A 122 -22.68 10.17 -17.05
C GLU A 122 -22.88 11.37 -17.99
N GLY A 123 -23.40 11.10 -19.20
CA GLY A 123 -23.49 12.10 -20.26
C GLY A 123 -22.11 12.52 -20.74
N ASP A 124 -21.81 13.80 -20.69
CA ASP A 124 -20.50 14.38 -21.04
C ASP A 124 -19.56 14.51 -19.81
N GLN A 125 -19.91 13.87 -18.70
CA GLN A 125 -19.18 13.93 -17.43
C GLN A 125 -18.84 12.51 -16.94
N TRP A 126 -17.96 12.44 -15.95
CA TRP A 126 -17.64 11.23 -15.20
C TRP A 126 -18.36 11.25 -13.86
N ARG A 127 -18.94 10.11 -13.48
CA ARG A 127 -19.45 9.87 -12.12
C ARG A 127 -18.58 8.83 -11.44
N LEU A 128 -18.22 9.08 -10.19
CA LEU A 128 -17.59 8.08 -9.33
C LEU A 128 -18.57 6.94 -9.02
N ASP A 129 -18.19 5.71 -9.36
CA ASP A 129 -19.05 4.52 -9.22
C ASP A 129 -18.61 3.63 -8.05
N TRP A 130 -17.30 3.56 -7.80
CA TRP A 130 -16.75 2.72 -6.74
C TRP A 130 -15.46 3.31 -6.17
N VAL A 131 -15.25 3.13 -4.86
CA VAL A 131 -14.03 3.54 -4.17
C VAL A 131 -13.52 2.45 -3.25
N GLY A 132 -12.23 2.17 -3.35
CA GLY A 132 -11.48 1.33 -2.42
C GLY A 132 -10.38 2.12 -1.72
N GLN A 133 -10.05 1.73 -0.49
CA GLN A 133 -8.99 2.33 0.32
C GLN A 133 -7.97 1.28 0.77
N GLN A 134 -6.71 1.69 0.77
CA GLN A 134 -5.60 1.05 1.46
C GLN A 134 -4.91 2.07 2.37
N VAL A 135 -4.25 1.55 3.40
CA VAL A 135 -3.42 2.33 4.32
C VAL A 135 -2.00 1.79 4.33
N ARG A 136 -1.06 2.66 4.69
CA ARG A 136 0.32 2.31 5.02
C ARG A 136 0.63 2.86 6.40
N CYS A 137 1.02 2.01 7.35
CA CYS A 137 1.22 2.42 8.73
C CYS A 137 2.59 3.06 8.97
N GLN A 138 2.69 3.83 10.04
CA GLN A 138 3.96 4.30 10.58
C GLN A 138 4.85 3.12 11.01
N GLN A 139 6.14 3.37 11.16
CA GLN A 139 7.09 2.35 11.59
C GLN A 139 6.70 1.77 12.96
N GLY A 140 6.55 0.45 13.02
CA GLY A 140 6.19 -0.26 14.26
C GLY A 140 4.71 -0.16 14.63
N ARG A 141 3.84 0.35 13.74
CA ARG A 141 2.40 0.51 13.95
C ARG A 141 1.53 -0.42 13.10
N GLY A 142 2.12 -1.44 12.47
CA GLY A 142 1.41 -2.34 11.56
C GLY A 142 2.24 -2.61 10.30
N SER A 143 1.57 -2.78 9.17
CA SER A 143 2.25 -2.99 7.88
C SER A 143 2.87 -1.69 7.35
N GLN A 144 4.10 -1.78 6.84
CA GLN A 144 4.74 -0.70 6.08
C GLN A 144 4.47 -0.80 4.57
N ASP A 145 3.76 -1.84 4.13
CA ASP A 145 3.24 -1.98 2.77
C ASP A 145 1.77 -1.54 2.73
N TRP A 146 1.25 -1.29 1.52
CA TRP A 146 -0.17 -0.97 1.33
C TRP A 146 -1.05 -2.15 1.71
N THR A 147 -1.99 -1.92 2.63
CA THR A 147 -2.84 -2.97 3.19
C THR A 147 -4.23 -2.44 3.52
N THR A 148 -5.17 -3.36 3.76
CA THR A 148 -6.50 -3.06 4.32
C THR A 148 -6.56 -3.29 5.83
N GLU A 149 -5.48 -3.81 6.41
CA GLU A 149 -5.35 -4.02 7.85
C GLU A 149 -5.24 -2.68 8.60
N LEU A 150 -5.83 -2.64 9.80
CA LEU A 150 -5.77 -1.45 10.64
C LEU A 150 -4.37 -1.23 11.20
N CYS A 151 -3.95 0.04 11.25
CA CYS A 151 -2.80 0.45 12.04
C CYS A 151 -3.11 0.41 13.54
N SER A 152 -2.06 0.31 14.36
CA SER A 152 -2.08 0.14 15.82
C SER A 152 -1.50 1.32 16.58
#